data_AF-A0A074LMM7-F1
#
_entry.id   AF-A0A074LMM7-F1
#
_cell.length_a   1.000
_cell.length_b   1.000
_cell.length_c   1.000
_cell.angle_alpha   90.00
_cell.angle_beta   90.00
_cell.angle_gamma   90.00
#
_symmetry.space_group_name_H-M   'P 1'
#
loop_
_entity.id
_entity.type
_entity.pdbx_description
1 polymer ?
#
loop_
_entity_poly.entity_id
_entity_poly.type
_entity_poly.pdbx_seq_one_letter_code
_entity_poly.pdbx_strand_id
1 'polypeptide(L)'
;MATSNEKVSRIEFMEEMNQIGLSPNVTGKPADGLTRAEAAVFLAQALPPMNLGIAGGVPAPFHDMSSMTAEQQQAVSTLYALGIVVGDDQQMFHGNRDLTREELGMMAERTQARLQAAGGSQVTGPTKPGAPMKPTAPADSNAADATSSSSATSSSGAPIPYEVITDLSTLPPNVQDTASALQGTSGAVTVDSGDSTYLLLSAGERSTGGYAITVAGVNETDVRIEVTVGLTTPAPGTMLLQAITYPQLAVRFARTVKPIVVLNPEALSA
;
A
#
# COMPACT_ATOMS: atom_id res chain seq x y z
N MET A 1 -13.17 -24.51 -23.85
CA MET A 1 -11.85 -24.83 -24.44
C MET A 1 -11.20 -23.50 -24.80
N ALA A 2 -9.94 -23.33 -24.41
CA ALA A 2 -9.23 -22.07 -24.26
C ALA A 2 -8.98 -21.30 -25.57
N THR A 3 -9.23 -19.99 -25.55
CA THR A 3 -8.48 -19.00 -26.34
C THR A 3 -7.84 -18.00 -25.38
N SER A 4 -6.96 -18.51 -24.52
CA SER A 4 -6.20 -17.74 -23.51
C SER A 4 -5.30 -16.62 -24.08
N ASN A 5 -5.11 -16.54 -25.41
CA ASN A 5 -4.13 -15.65 -26.02
C ASN A 5 -4.72 -14.74 -27.12
N GLU A 6 -6.03 -14.48 -27.07
CA GLU A 6 -6.69 -13.58 -28.02
C GLU A 6 -6.52 -12.12 -27.59
N LYS A 7 -6.20 -11.26 -28.56
CA LYS A 7 -6.12 -9.80 -28.35
C LYS A 7 -7.48 -9.26 -27.92
N VAL A 8 -7.49 -8.41 -26.91
CA VAL A 8 -8.70 -7.76 -26.41
C VAL A 8 -9.04 -6.57 -27.28
N SER A 9 -10.32 -6.46 -27.66
CA SER A 9 -10.85 -5.29 -28.36
C SER A 9 -11.29 -4.20 -27.38
N ARG A 10 -11.40 -2.96 -27.86
CA ARG A 10 -11.84 -1.82 -27.04
C ARG A 10 -13.24 -2.02 -26.44
N ILE A 11 -14.16 -2.60 -27.20
CA ILE A 11 -15.52 -2.90 -26.71
C ILE A 11 -15.50 -3.96 -25.62
N GLU A 12 -14.69 -5.00 -25.80
CA GLU A 12 -14.56 -6.09 -24.82
C GLU A 12 -14.00 -5.59 -23.49
N PHE A 13 -12.97 -4.74 -23.53
CA PHE A 13 -12.45 -4.08 -22.33
C PHE A 13 -13.53 -3.26 -21.60
N MET A 14 -14.30 -2.45 -22.35
CA MET A 14 -15.36 -1.62 -21.77
C MET A 14 -16.47 -2.47 -21.13
N GLU A 15 -16.89 -3.55 -21.80
CA GLU A 15 -17.90 -4.48 -21.29
C GLU A 15 -17.44 -5.14 -19.99
N GLU A 16 -16.18 -5.58 -19.92
CA GLU A 16 -15.62 -6.19 -18.71
C GLU A 16 -15.55 -5.20 -17.54
N MET A 17 -15.13 -3.95 -17.80
CA MET A 17 -15.11 -2.92 -16.76
C MET A 17 -16.51 -2.54 -16.27
N ASN A 18 -17.50 -2.52 -17.16
CA ASN A 18 -18.90 -2.29 -16.79
C ASN A 18 -19.44 -3.39 -15.87
N GLN A 19 -19.01 -4.64 -16.03
CA GLN A 19 -19.42 -5.74 -15.14
C GLN A 19 -18.96 -5.54 -13.69
N ILE A 20 -17.81 -4.87 -13.48
CA ILE A 20 -17.30 -4.54 -12.15
C ILE A 20 -17.74 -3.15 -11.65
N GLY A 21 -18.71 -2.53 -12.33
CA GLY A 21 -19.31 -1.25 -11.92
C GLY A 21 -18.50 -0.01 -12.30
N LEU A 22 -17.52 -0.12 -13.22
CA LEU A 22 -16.76 0.99 -13.76
C LEU A 22 -17.22 1.33 -15.18
N SER A 23 -17.27 2.62 -15.50
CA SER A 23 -17.64 3.08 -16.85
C SER A 23 -16.50 3.90 -17.46
N PRO A 24 -15.44 3.23 -17.98
CA PRO A 24 -14.30 3.92 -18.58
C PRO A 24 -14.71 4.66 -19.86
N ASN A 25 -14.14 5.86 -20.06
CA ASN A 25 -14.29 6.61 -21.31
C ASN A 25 -13.31 6.09 -22.37
N VAL A 26 -13.64 4.96 -22.98
CA VAL A 26 -12.81 4.31 -24.00
C VAL A 26 -12.94 5.06 -25.33
N THR A 27 -11.82 5.57 -25.84
CA THR A 27 -11.77 6.29 -27.13
C THR A 27 -11.28 5.37 -28.26
N GLY A 28 -11.60 5.72 -29.52
CA GLY A 28 -11.22 4.93 -30.70
C GLY A 28 -12.34 4.03 -31.23
N LYS A 29 -12.04 3.17 -32.20
CA LYS A 29 -13.06 2.27 -32.78
C LYS A 29 -13.29 1.06 -31.86
N PRO A 30 -14.55 0.61 -31.70
CA PRO A 30 -14.90 -0.50 -30.79
C PRO A 30 -14.17 -1.82 -31.09
N ALA A 31 -13.99 -2.16 -32.38
CA ALA A 31 -13.44 -3.45 -32.82
C ALA A 31 -11.90 -3.47 -32.90
N ASP A 32 -11.25 -2.33 -32.73
CA ASP A 32 -9.78 -2.26 -32.77
C ASP A 32 -9.19 -2.89 -31.50
N GLY A 33 -7.97 -3.41 -31.63
CA GLY A 33 -7.20 -3.91 -30.49
C GLY A 33 -6.87 -2.79 -29.50
N LEU A 34 -6.68 -3.20 -28.24
CA LEU A 34 -6.32 -2.32 -27.15
C LEU A 34 -4.95 -2.72 -26.60
N THR A 35 -4.01 -1.77 -26.51
CA THR A 35 -2.71 -2.03 -25.88
C THR A 35 -2.81 -2.03 -24.35
N ARG A 36 -1.85 -2.69 -23.69
CA ARG A 36 -1.78 -2.73 -22.22
C ARG A 36 -1.69 -1.33 -21.59
N ALA A 37 -0.96 -0.41 -22.22
CA ALA A 37 -0.84 0.97 -21.75
C ALA A 37 -2.12 1.79 -21.95
N GLU A 38 -2.82 1.64 -23.08
CA GLU A 38 -4.12 2.30 -23.28
C GLU A 38 -5.16 1.79 -22.27
N ALA A 39 -5.21 0.47 -22.03
CA ALA A 39 -6.08 -0.12 -21.02
C ALA A 39 -5.79 0.44 -19.62
N ALA A 40 -4.52 0.60 -19.27
CA ALA A 40 -4.11 1.22 -18.01
C ALA A 40 -4.62 2.66 -17.89
N VAL A 41 -4.55 3.46 -18.96
CA VAL A 41 -5.08 4.83 -18.97
C VAL A 41 -6.59 4.86 -18.75
N PHE A 42 -7.34 4.09 -19.55
CA PHE A 42 -8.81 4.07 -19.43
C PHE A 42 -9.27 3.56 -18.06
N LEU A 43 -8.60 2.55 -17.52
CA LEU A 43 -8.88 2.04 -16.18
C LEU A 43 -8.56 3.08 -15.12
N ALA A 44 -7.36 3.67 -15.13
CA ALA A 44 -6.95 4.67 -14.15
C ALA A 44 -7.90 5.87 -14.10
N GLN A 45 -8.41 6.31 -15.26
CA GLN A 45 -9.39 7.40 -15.37
C GLN A 45 -10.79 7.02 -14.85
N ALA A 46 -11.17 5.75 -14.93
CA ALA A 46 -12.47 5.26 -14.49
C ALA A 46 -12.55 5.04 -12.97
N LEU A 47 -11.39 4.89 -12.31
CA LEU A 47 -11.34 4.59 -10.89
C LEU A 47 -11.83 5.78 -10.04
N PRO A 48 -12.62 5.53 -8.98
CA PRO A 48 -12.91 6.56 -8.00
C PRO A 48 -11.63 6.97 -7.24
N PRO A 49 -11.65 8.08 -6.50
CA PRO A 49 -10.56 8.42 -5.60
C PRO A 49 -10.30 7.26 -4.62
N MET A 50 -9.12 6.67 -4.72
CA MET A 50 -8.70 5.54 -3.88
C MET A 50 -7.48 5.91 -3.06
N ASN A 51 -7.37 5.31 -1.86
CA ASN A 51 -6.15 5.44 -1.07
C ASN A 51 -5.00 4.67 -1.74
N LEU A 52 -4.06 5.42 -2.31
CA LEU A 52 -2.81 4.91 -2.89
C LEU A 52 -1.77 4.57 -1.80
N GLY A 53 -1.96 5.03 -0.57
CA GLY A 53 -0.91 5.12 0.45
C GLY A 53 0.19 6.12 0.07
N ILE A 54 1.29 6.16 0.82
CA ILE A 54 2.41 7.10 0.58
C ILE A 54 3.18 6.78 -0.72
N ALA A 55 2.93 5.62 -1.32
CA ALA A 55 3.55 5.23 -2.59
C ALA A 55 2.97 5.97 -3.82
N GLY A 56 1.91 6.77 -3.66
CA GLY A 56 1.19 7.43 -4.76
C GLY A 56 1.99 8.45 -5.61
N GLY A 57 3.28 8.63 -5.35
CA GLY A 57 4.17 9.48 -6.15
C GLY A 57 5.46 8.81 -6.62
N VAL A 58 5.70 7.53 -6.29
CA VAL A 58 6.88 6.81 -6.75
C VAL A 58 6.55 6.18 -8.11
N PRO A 59 7.35 6.41 -9.17
CA PRO A 59 7.11 5.76 -10.45
C PRO A 59 7.13 4.23 -10.27
N ALA A 60 6.31 3.53 -11.05
CA ALA A 60 6.39 2.07 -11.08
C ALA A 60 7.82 1.63 -11.43
N PRO A 61 8.32 0.53 -10.84
CA PRO A 61 9.71 0.11 -10.98
C PRO A 61 9.96 -0.60 -12.32
N PHE A 62 9.27 -0.20 -13.39
CA PHE A 62 9.37 -0.85 -14.70
C PHE A 62 10.46 -0.20 -15.56
N HIS A 63 11.27 -1.02 -16.23
CA HIS A 63 12.40 -0.53 -17.03
C HIS A 63 12.00 0.09 -18.37
N ASP A 64 10.81 -0.24 -18.89
CA ASP A 64 10.29 0.23 -20.18
C ASP A 64 9.35 1.45 -20.07
N MET A 65 9.26 2.08 -18.90
CA MET A 65 8.39 3.26 -18.69
C MET A 65 8.67 4.41 -19.65
N SER A 66 9.94 4.65 -19.97
CA SER A 66 10.38 5.73 -20.87
C SER A 66 9.90 5.58 -22.32
N SER A 67 9.44 4.39 -22.72
CA SER A 67 8.88 4.14 -24.06
C SER A 67 7.42 4.57 -24.21
N MET A 68 6.77 4.93 -23.10
CA MET A 68 5.36 5.32 -23.02
C MET A 68 5.20 6.85 -22.89
N THR A 69 4.00 7.36 -23.18
CA THR A 69 3.67 8.77 -22.95
C THR A 69 3.62 9.10 -21.45
N ALA A 70 3.75 10.38 -21.08
CA ALA A 70 3.67 10.80 -19.67
C ALA A 70 2.35 10.39 -18.99
N GLU A 71 1.24 10.46 -19.73
CA GLU A 71 -0.07 10.02 -19.25
C GLU A 71 -0.11 8.50 -18.99
N GLN A 72 0.42 7.71 -19.92
CA GLN A 72 0.52 6.26 -19.76
C GLN A 72 1.42 5.90 -18.56
N GLN A 73 2.55 6.58 -18.39
CA GLN A 73 3.44 6.36 -17.24
C GLN A 73 2.74 6.64 -15.90
N GLN A 74 1.96 7.73 -15.83
CA GLN A 74 1.20 8.08 -14.64
C GLN A 74 0.10 7.06 -14.34
N ALA A 75 -0.64 6.62 -15.37
CA ALA A 75 -1.68 5.61 -15.23
C ALA A 75 -1.10 4.27 -14.74
N VAL A 76 0.00 3.81 -15.35
CA VAL A 76 0.69 2.58 -14.97
C VAL A 76 1.22 2.66 -13.53
N SER A 77 1.82 3.79 -13.13
CA SER A 77 2.30 3.98 -11.76
C SER A 77 1.16 3.97 -10.74
N THR A 78 0.03 4.61 -11.08
CA THR A 78 -1.16 4.64 -10.24
C THR A 78 -1.72 3.23 -10.05
N LEU A 79 -1.92 2.48 -11.14
CA LEU A 79 -2.45 1.13 -11.08
C LEU A 79 -1.47 0.14 -10.43
N TYR A 80 -0.16 0.36 -10.57
CA TYR A 80 0.86 -0.43 -9.89
C TYR A 80 0.81 -0.19 -8.39
N ALA A 81 0.76 1.07 -7.93
CA ALA A 81 0.60 1.38 -6.51
C ALA A 81 -0.69 0.80 -5.92
N LEU A 82 -1.73 0.66 -6.75
CA LEU A 82 -2.97 0.00 -6.37
C LEU A 82 -2.88 -1.53 -6.37
N GLY A 83 -1.81 -2.15 -6.87
CA GLY A 83 -1.71 -3.60 -7.06
C GLY A 83 -2.60 -4.14 -8.16
N ILE A 84 -3.14 -3.28 -9.03
CA ILE A 84 -4.00 -3.69 -10.15
C ILE A 84 -3.14 -4.23 -11.29
N VAL A 85 -2.05 -3.54 -11.62
CA VAL A 85 -1.10 -4.00 -12.65
C VAL A 85 0.23 -4.40 -12.04
N VAL A 86 0.90 -5.37 -12.68
CA VAL A 86 2.23 -5.87 -12.33
C VAL A 86 3.07 -6.04 -13.60
N GLY A 87 4.38 -6.00 -13.46
CA GLY A 87 5.31 -6.33 -14.55
C GLY A 87 5.57 -7.83 -14.64
N ASP A 88 6.50 -8.20 -15.50
CA ASP A 88 7.07 -9.55 -15.53
C ASP A 88 8.26 -9.70 -14.55
N ASP A 89 8.94 -10.84 -14.62
CA ASP A 89 10.15 -11.16 -13.86
C ASP A 89 11.36 -10.29 -14.21
N GLN A 90 11.34 -9.64 -15.38
CA GLN A 90 12.36 -8.70 -15.83
C GLN A 90 12.03 -7.23 -15.47
N GLN A 91 10.98 -7.00 -14.69
CA GLN A 91 10.46 -5.68 -14.36
C GLN A 91 10.07 -4.88 -15.61
N MET A 92 9.45 -5.53 -16.58
CA MET A 92 8.92 -4.90 -17.78
C MET A 92 7.39 -4.84 -17.71
N PHE A 93 6.81 -3.69 -18.06
CA PHE A 93 5.36 -3.53 -18.17
C PHE A 93 4.83 -4.02 -19.52
N HIS A 94 5.62 -3.93 -20.58
CA HIS A 94 5.19 -4.23 -21.95
C HIS A 94 3.98 -3.39 -22.36
N GLY A 95 4.08 -2.06 -22.27
CA GLY A 95 2.95 -1.16 -22.53
C GLY A 95 2.42 -1.18 -23.97
N ASN A 96 3.31 -1.39 -24.94
CA ASN A 96 3.02 -1.25 -26.37
C ASN A 96 2.43 -2.50 -27.04
N ARG A 97 2.35 -3.63 -26.34
CA ARG A 97 1.73 -4.85 -26.89
C ARG A 97 0.23 -4.85 -26.67
N ASP A 98 -0.45 -5.67 -27.46
CA ASP A 98 -1.88 -5.94 -27.29
C ASP A 98 -2.15 -6.54 -25.89
N LEU A 99 -3.23 -6.08 -25.26
CA LEU A 99 -3.76 -6.63 -24.02
C LEU A 99 -4.34 -8.02 -24.31
N THR A 100 -4.00 -9.00 -23.47
CA THR A 100 -4.57 -10.35 -23.55
C THR A 100 -5.80 -10.46 -22.65
N ARG A 101 -6.70 -11.41 -22.96
CA ARG A 101 -7.87 -11.68 -22.11
C ARG A 101 -7.51 -12.04 -20.68
N GLU A 102 -6.45 -12.81 -20.50
CA GLU A 102 -5.97 -13.17 -19.16
C GLU A 102 -5.56 -11.94 -18.35
N GLU A 103 -4.92 -10.97 -19.00
CA GLU A 103 -4.53 -9.74 -18.34
C GLU A 103 -5.70 -8.82 -18.06
N LEU A 104 -6.67 -8.75 -18.98
CA LEU A 104 -7.91 -8.03 -18.74
C LEU A 104 -8.63 -8.62 -17.51
N GLY A 105 -8.78 -9.95 -17.45
CA GLY A 105 -9.40 -10.63 -16.32
C GLY A 105 -8.66 -10.35 -15.00
N MET A 106 -7.33 -10.44 -15.00
CA MET A 106 -6.52 -10.08 -13.83
C MET A 106 -6.69 -8.62 -13.42
N MET A 107 -6.72 -7.68 -14.37
CA MET A 107 -6.95 -6.26 -14.07
C MET A 107 -8.35 -6.03 -13.49
N ALA A 108 -9.38 -6.68 -14.05
CA ALA A 108 -10.76 -6.57 -13.61
C ALA A 108 -10.94 -7.09 -12.18
N GLU A 109 -10.44 -8.30 -11.91
CA GLU A 109 -10.52 -8.96 -10.60
C GLU A 109 -9.80 -8.14 -9.52
N ARG A 110 -8.57 -7.71 -9.79
CA ARG A 110 -7.78 -6.91 -8.84
C ARG A 110 -8.42 -5.55 -8.59
N THR A 111 -9.01 -4.95 -9.63
CA THR A 111 -9.75 -3.70 -9.49
C THR A 111 -10.96 -3.88 -8.58
N GLN A 112 -11.77 -4.92 -8.83
CA GLN A 112 -12.94 -5.21 -8.03
C GLN A 112 -12.59 -5.47 -6.56
N ALA A 113 -11.52 -6.23 -6.30
CA ALA A 113 -11.01 -6.47 -4.94
C ALA A 113 -10.65 -5.15 -4.23
N ARG A 114 -10.05 -4.19 -4.94
CA ARG A 114 -9.67 -2.89 -4.38
C ARG A 114 -10.87 -1.98 -4.12
N LEU A 115 -11.87 -2.00 -5.00
CA LEU A 115 -13.12 -1.26 -4.78
C LEU A 115 -13.86 -1.77 -3.53
N GLN A 116 -13.90 -3.09 -3.33
CA GLN A 116 -14.49 -3.69 -2.12
C GLN A 116 -13.72 -3.30 -0.85
N ALA A 117 -12.38 -3.34 -0.90
CA ALA A 117 -11.54 -2.93 0.23
C ALA A 117 -11.69 -1.43 0.57
N ALA A 118 -11.88 -0.57 -0.45
CA ALA A 118 -12.09 0.86 -0.25
C ALA A 118 -13.48 1.19 0.32
N GLY A 119 -14.52 0.42 -0.05
CA GLY A 119 -15.88 0.57 0.46
C GLY A 119 -16.12 0.10 1.90
N GLY A 120 -15.14 -0.58 2.51
CA GLY A 120 -15.22 -1.13 3.87
C GLY A 120 -14.90 -0.17 5.01
N SER A 121 -14.48 1.07 4.74
CA SER A 121 -14.19 2.05 5.78
C SER A 121 -15.46 2.79 6.22
N GLN A 122 -16.29 2.12 7.03
CA GLN A 122 -17.33 2.82 7.79
C GLN A 122 -16.75 3.47 9.04
N VAL A 123 -17.00 4.78 9.11
CA VAL A 123 -16.94 5.69 10.24
C VAL A 123 -17.41 5.04 11.56
N THR A 124 -16.51 4.93 12.53
CA THR A 124 -16.86 5.13 13.96
C THR A 124 -15.81 6.01 14.63
N GLY A 125 -15.97 7.32 14.47
CA GLY A 125 -15.37 8.30 15.38
C GLY A 125 -16.02 8.23 16.79
N PRO A 126 -15.41 8.84 17.80
CA PRO A 126 -15.59 8.46 19.20
C PRO A 126 -16.89 8.99 19.77
N THR A 127 -17.70 8.12 20.37
CA THR A 127 -18.70 8.53 21.36
C THR A 127 -18.12 8.35 22.76
N LYS A 128 -17.80 9.47 23.41
CA LYS A 128 -17.78 9.60 24.88
C LYS A 128 -18.53 10.89 25.21
N PRO A 129 -19.70 10.80 25.86
CA PRO A 129 -19.82 11.15 27.28
C PRO A 129 -20.92 10.31 27.99
N GLY A 130 -20.93 10.01 29.28
CA GLY A 130 -20.09 10.35 30.43
C GLY A 130 -20.52 9.43 31.59
N ALA A 131 -19.63 9.24 32.56
CA ALA A 131 -20.01 8.64 33.84
C ALA A 131 -20.86 9.64 34.66
N PRO A 132 -21.74 9.13 35.54
CA PRO A 132 -21.44 9.32 36.95
C PRO A 132 -21.58 8.03 37.79
N MET A 133 -20.55 7.82 38.63
CA MET A 133 -20.51 7.31 40.02
C MET A 133 -21.66 6.36 40.50
N LYS A 134 -21.39 5.07 40.77
CA LYS A 134 -20.94 4.37 42.04
C LYS A 134 -22.07 4.22 43.10
N PRO A 135 -22.06 3.28 44.09
CA PRO A 135 -21.37 1.99 44.31
C PRO A 135 -22.32 0.81 44.65
N THR A 136 -21.89 -0.46 44.54
CA THR A 136 -21.82 -1.42 45.67
C THR A 136 -21.29 -2.79 45.23
N ALA A 137 -20.21 -3.22 45.88
CA ALA A 137 -19.85 -4.61 46.13
C ALA A 137 -20.68 -5.10 47.35
N PRO A 138 -20.76 -6.41 47.72
CA PRO A 138 -19.76 -7.46 47.51
C PRO A 138 -20.26 -8.89 47.21
N ALA A 139 -19.28 -9.81 47.09
CA ALA A 139 -19.36 -11.28 47.23
C ALA A 139 -19.99 -12.03 46.02
N ASP A 140 -19.41 -13.08 45.43
CA ASP A 140 -18.62 -14.17 46.01
C ASP A 140 -17.60 -14.81 45.04
N SER A 141 -16.54 -15.32 45.69
CA SER A 141 -15.54 -16.37 45.42
C SER A 141 -15.44 -17.19 44.10
N ASN A 142 -14.17 -17.42 43.74
CA ASN A 142 -13.52 -18.61 43.13
C ASN A 142 -13.91 -19.02 41.69
N ALA A 143 -13.05 -19.56 40.83
CA ALA A 143 -11.59 -19.75 40.75
C ALA A 143 -11.31 -20.29 39.33
N ALA A 144 -10.14 -19.94 38.79
CA ALA A 144 -9.38 -20.67 37.79
C ALA A 144 -10.13 -21.28 36.58
N ASP A 145 -10.05 -20.60 35.43
CA ASP A 145 -9.60 -21.27 34.21
C ASP A 145 -8.90 -20.24 33.32
N ALA A 146 -7.58 -20.38 33.21
CA ALA A 146 -6.76 -19.66 32.27
C ALA A 146 -6.40 -20.66 31.19
N THR A 147 -7.07 -20.59 30.02
CA THR A 147 -6.54 -21.07 28.73
C THR A 147 -7.51 -20.70 27.59
N SER A 148 -6.97 -19.93 26.65
CA SER A 148 -7.31 -19.89 25.22
C SER A 148 -8.48 -19.04 24.70
N SER A 149 -8.13 -18.44 23.56
CA SER A 149 -9.01 -17.98 22.47
C SER A 149 -9.66 -16.62 22.70
N SER A 150 -9.73 -15.68 21.77
CA SER A 150 -9.26 -15.55 20.40
C SER A 150 -9.84 -14.21 19.94
N SER A 151 -9.02 -13.32 19.39
CA SER A 151 -9.51 -12.36 18.40
C SER A 151 -8.33 -11.90 17.57
N ALA A 152 -7.87 -12.81 16.72
CA ALA A 152 -7.09 -12.46 15.55
C ALA A 152 -8.02 -11.64 14.65
N THR A 153 -7.84 -10.32 14.68
CA THR A 153 -8.40 -9.41 13.70
C THR A 153 -7.88 -9.84 12.34
N SER A 154 -8.77 -10.37 11.51
CA SER A 154 -8.48 -10.80 10.15
C SER A 154 -8.10 -9.58 9.31
N SER A 155 -6.81 -9.25 9.27
CA SER A 155 -6.24 -8.53 8.15
C SER A 155 -6.13 -9.52 6.99
N SER A 156 -6.75 -9.18 5.87
CA SER A 156 -6.98 -10.00 4.68
C SER A 156 -5.71 -10.42 3.89
N GLY A 157 -4.55 -10.53 4.52
CA GLY A 157 -3.28 -10.94 3.92
C GLY A 157 -2.46 -11.85 4.84
N ALA A 158 -1.63 -12.71 4.26
CA ALA A 158 -0.75 -13.61 5.00
C ALA A 158 0.40 -12.81 5.64
N PRO A 159 0.68 -12.96 6.95
CA PRO A 159 1.81 -12.29 7.57
C PRO A 159 3.12 -12.81 6.98
N ILE A 160 4.02 -11.90 6.61
CA ILE A 160 5.34 -12.26 6.06
C ILE A 160 6.46 -11.98 7.08
N PRO A 161 7.58 -12.72 7.03
CA PRO A 161 8.73 -12.41 7.86
C PRO A 161 9.34 -11.07 7.45
N TYR A 162 9.56 -10.19 8.42
CA TYR A 162 10.22 -8.90 8.25
C TYR A 162 11.15 -8.61 9.42
N GLU A 163 12.11 -7.74 9.20
CA GLU A 163 13.00 -7.21 10.23
C GLU A 163 12.84 -5.69 10.34
N VAL A 164 12.72 -5.20 11.56
CA VAL A 164 12.72 -3.76 11.85
C VAL A 164 14.14 -3.34 12.23
N ILE A 165 14.71 -2.47 11.41
CA ILE A 165 16.08 -1.96 11.56
C ILE A 165 15.98 -0.51 12.02
N THR A 166 16.34 -0.26 13.29
CA THR A 166 16.39 1.08 13.89
C THR A 166 17.77 1.72 13.75
N ASP A 167 18.82 0.91 13.63
CA ASP A 167 20.18 1.38 13.39
C ASP A 167 20.45 1.45 11.88
N LEU A 168 20.16 2.61 11.29
CA LEU A 168 20.27 2.83 9.85
C LEU A 168 21.71 2.75 9.33
N SER A 169 22.73 2.83 10.20
CA SER A 169 24.14 2.71 9.82
C SER A 169 24.52 1.30 9.35
N THR A 170 23.69 0.31 9.68
CA THR A 170 23.86 -1.10 9.27
C THR A 170 23.32 -1.40 7.88
N LEU A 171 22.60 -0.45 7.28
CA LEU A 171 21.94 -0.65 5.98
C LEU A 171 22.94 -0.62 4.82
N PRO A 172 22.59 -1.16 3.65
CA PRO A 172 23.41 -1.00 2.45
C PRO A 172 23.59 0.47 2.05
N PRO A 173 24.71 0.86 1.41
CA PRO A 173 25.02 2.26 1.10
C PRO A 173 23.90 3.00 0.37
N ASN A 174 23.29 2.37 -0.65
CA ASN A 174 22.19 2.97 -1.42
C ASN A 174 20.94 3.26 -0.57
N VAL A 175 20.69 2.44 0.46
CA VAL A 175 19.58 2.63 1.39
C VAL A 175 19.92 3.72 2.41
N GLN A 176 21.16 3.80 2.88
CA GLN A 176 21.64 4.88 3.77
C GLN A 176 21.56 6.26 3.10
N ASP A 177 21.95 6.35 1.83
CA ASP A 177 21.87 7.57 1.05
C ASP A 177 20.42 8.06 0.95
N THR A 178 19.50 7.13 0.70
CA THR A 178 18.05 7.42 0.65
C THR A 178 17.50 7.82 2.01
N ALA A 179 17.90 7.16 3.10
CA ALA A 179 17.50 7.52 4.45
C ALA A 179 17.93 8.95 4.80
N SER A 180 19.16 9.31 4.43
CA SER A 180 19.71 10.65 4.60
C SER A 180 18.92 11.70 3.79
N ALA A 181 18.56 11.38 2.55
CA ALA A 181 17.73 12.25 1.71
C ALA A 181 16.31 12.48 2.27
N LEU A 182 15.78 11.53 3.06
CA LEU A 182 14.48 11.63 3.71
C LEU A 182 14.50 12.37 5.06
N GLN A 183 15.67 12.76 5.56
CA GLN A 183 15.74 13.48 6.84
C GLN A 183 14.92 14.77 6.78
N GLY A 184 14.19 15.05 7.86
CA GLY A 184 13.30 16.21 7.95
C GLY A 184 11.96 16.08 7.20
N THR A 185 11.84 15.13 6.27
CA THR A 185 10.61 14.92 5.50
C THR A 185 9.84 13.71 6.04
N SER A 186 8.53 13.87 6.27
CA SER A 186 7.66 12.76 6.63
C SER A 186 7.27 11.96 5.38
N GLY A 187 7.33 10.65 5.43
CA GLY A 187 6.89 9.79 4.33
C GLY A 187 7.51 8.40 4.36
N ALA A 188 7.35 7.69 3.26
CA ALA A 188 7.90 6.36 3.08
C ALA A 188 8.48 6.19 1.67
N VAL A 189 9.62 5.50 1.57
CA VAL A 189 10.26 5.19 0.28
C VAL A 189 10.75 3.76 0.30
N THR A 190 10.57 3.06 -0.83
CA THR A 190 11.09 1.71 -1.02
C THR A 190 12.40 1.76 -1.77
N VAL A 191 13.39 0.96 -1.33
CA VAL A 191 14.69 0.82 -1.96
C VAL A 191 15.06 -0.66 -2.03
N ASP A 192 15.38 -1.17 -3.21
CA ASP A 192 15.90 -2.52 -3.38
C ASP A 192 17.42 -2.55 -3.20
N SER A 193 17.94 -3.55 -2.50
CA SER A 193 19.38 -3.76 -2.37
C SER A 193 19.70 -5.24 -2.18
N GLY A 194 20.44 -5.82 -3.14
CA GLY A 194 20.70 -7.26 -3.21
C GLY A 194 19.40 -8.08 -3.30
N ASP A 195 19.27 -9.10 -2.45
CA ASP A 195 18.12 -9.99 -2.36
C ASP A 195 17.05 -9.51 -1.35
N SER A 196 17.07 -8.22 -0.99
CA SER A 196 16.12 -7.64 -0.04
C SER A 196 15.52 -6.34 -0.56
N THR A 197 14.27 -6.10 -0.16
CA THR A 197 13.58 -4.83 -0.35
C THR A 197 13.46 -4.13 1.01
N TYR A 198 13.78 -2.84 1.03
CA TYR A 198 13.77 -2.01 2.23
C TYR A 198 12.69 -0.93 2.10
N LEU A 199 11.80 -0.84 3.08
CA LEU A 199 10.87 0.27 3.23
C LEU A 199 11.42 1.22 4.30
N LEU A 200 11.90 2.38 3.88
CA LEU A 200 12.28 3.48 4.76
C LEU A 200 11.03 4.24 5.18
N LEU A 201 10.88 4.44 6.49
CA LEU A 201 9.80 5.21 7.10
C LEU A 201 10.41 6.40 7.84
N SER A 202 9.91 7.59 7.56
CA SER A 202 10.36 8.83 8.19
C SER A 202 9.17 9.59 8.74
N ALA A 203 9.24 10.04 10.00
CA ALA A 203 8.22 10.89 10.60
C ALA A 203 8.47 12.39 10.29
N GLY A 204 9.57 12.72 9.62
CA GLY A 204 9.99 14.10 9.40
C GLY A 204 10.52 14.77 10.66
N GLU A 205 10.57 16.10 10.65
CA GLU A 205 11.06 16.89 11.77
C GLU A 205 10.14 16.79 13.00
N ARG A 206 10.73 16.58 14.19
CA ARG A 206 10.04 16.67 15.48
C ARG A 206 10.82 17.58 16.43
N SER A 207 10.14 18.57 17.00
CA SER A 207 10.76 19.58 17.87
C SER A 207 11.10 19.09 19.29
N THR A 208 10.72 17.85 19.62
CA THR A 208 11.09 17.18 20.86
C THR A 208 11.50 15.74 20.57
N GLY A 209 12.38 15.19 21.39
CA GLY A 209 12.63 13.75 21.40
C GLY A 209 11.42 12.95 21.92
N GLY A 210 11.50 11.62 21.79
CA GLY A 210 10.50 10.69 22.35
C GLY A 210 9.45 10.18 21.36
N TYR A 211 9.51 10.63 20.10
CA TYR A 211 8.72 10.04 19.02
C TYR A 211 9.42 8.80 18.47
N ALA A 212 8.67 7.70 18.32
CA ALA A 212 9.17 6.48 17.70
C ALA A 212 8.13 5.94 16.72
N ILE A 213 8.55 5.67 15.49
CA ILE A 213 7.68 5.02 14.51
C ILE A 213 7.60 3.52 14.88
N THR A 214 6.41 2.95 14.77
CA THR A 214 6.15 1.53 15.05
C THR A 214 5.56 0.84 13.83
N VAL A 215 5.95 -0.41 13.59
CA VAL A 215 5.36 -1.26 12.56
C VAL A 215 4.46 -2.26 13.25
N ALA A 216 3.15 -2.10 13.06
CA ALA A 216 2.14 -2.96 13.69
C ALA A 216 2.02 -4.32 12.98
N GLY A 217 2.33 -4.37 11.69
CA GLY A 217 2.36 -5.62 10.93
C GLY A 217 2.70 -5.39 9.46
N VAL A 218 3.19 -6.47 8.83
CA VAL A 218 3.44 -6.55 7.39
C VAL A 218 2.70 -7.76 6.86
N ASN A 219 1.70 -7.52 6.02
CA ASN A 219 0.86 -8.56 5.46
C ASN A 219 1.00 -8.57 3.94
N GLU A 220 1.25 -9.73 3.37
CA GLU A 220 1.24 -9.94 1.94
C GLU A 220 -0.14 -10.41 1.49
N THR A 221 -0.69 -9.73 0.50
CA THR A 221 -1.88 -10.15 -0.24
C THR A 221 -1.44 -10.76 -1.57
N ASP A 222 -2.38 -11.29 -2.34
CA ASP A 222 -2.09 -11.80 -3.68
C ASP A 222 -1.51 -10.72 -4.61
N VAL A 223 -1.80 -9.44 -4.32
CA VAL A 223 -1.54 -8.32 -5.23
C VAL A 223 -0.52 -7.30 -4.72
N ARG A 224 -0.28 -7.22 -3.40
CA ARG A 224 0.58 -6.21 -2.78
C ARG A 224 1.03 -6.60 -1.38
N ILE A 225 2.01 -5.89 -0.85
CA ILE A 225 2.40 -5.93 0.56
C ILE A 225 1.82 -4.70 1.27
N GLU A 226 1.15 -4.93 2.39
CA GLU A 226 0.56 -3.89 3.24
C GLU A 226 1.37 -3.77 4.53
N VAL A 227 1.95 -2.59 4.76
CA VAL A 227 2.73 -2.28 5.97
C VAL A 227 1.93 -1.31 6.83
N THR A 228 1.46 -1.77 7.99
CA THR A 228 0.71 -0.92 8.92
C THR A 228 1.68 -0.21 9.86
N VAL A 229 1.66 1.13 9.83
CA VAL A 229 2.55 1.96 10.66
C VAL A 229 1.79 2.75 11.71
N GLY A 230 2.52 3.19 12.72
CA GLY A 230 2.04 4.07 13.78
C GLY A 230 3.16 4.95 14.29
N LEU A 231 2.80 5.93 15.10
CA LEU A 231 3.73 6.81 15.79
C LEU A 231 3.44 6.77 17.28
N THR A 232 4.43 6.33 18.05
CA THR A 232 4.40 6.40 19.50
C THR A 232 4.81 7.80 19.90
N THR A 233 3.89 8.54 20.53
CA THR A 233 4.16 9.87 21.09
C THR A 233 4.60 9.75 22.56
N PRO A 234 5.51 10.61 23.03
CA PRO A 234 5.87 10.65 24.44
C PRO A 234 4.66 10.97 25.34
N ALA A 235 4.65 10.44 26.56
CA ALA A 235 3.50 10.57 27.47
C ALA A 235 3.25 12.04 27.87
N PRO A 236 1.98 12.49 27.95
CA PRO A 236 1.67 13.86 28.37
C PRO A 236 2.31 14.20 29.73
N GLY A 237 3.05 15.30 29.78
CA GLY A 237 3.71 15.76 31.00
C GLY A 237 5.10 15.14 31.27
N THR A 238 5.62 14.26 30.40
CA THR A 238 7.04 13.91 30.47
C THR A 238 7.90 15.11 30.11
N MET A 239 8.95 15.37 30.89
CA MET A 239 9.97 16.33 30.50
C MET A 239 10.73 15.79 29.29
N LEU A 240 10.60 16.45 28.15
CA LEU A 240 11.31 16.09 26.92
C LEU A 240 12.46 17.06 26.68
N LEU A 241 13.52 16.52 26.08
CA LEU A 241 14.57 17.36 25.53
C LEU A 241 14.01 18.15 24.34
N GLN A 242 14.19 19.46 24.38
CA GLN A 242 13.91 20.35 23.26
C GLN A 242 15.07 20.28 22.29
N ALA A 243 15.02 19.29 21.41
CA ALA A 243 15.97 19.06 20.35
C ALA A 243 15.20 18.70 19.09
N ILE A 244 15.65 19.22 17.96
CA ILE A 244 15.15 18.80 16.66
C ILE A 244 15.60 17.35 16.43
N THR A 245 14.65 16.47 16.19
CA THR A 245 14.88 15.04 15.92
C THR A 245 14.21 14.62 14.62
N TYR A 246 14.72 13.53 14.04
CA TYR A 246 14.23 12.97 12.79
C TYR A 246 14.00 11.47 12.98
N PRO A 247 12.86 11.06 13.57
CA PRO A 247 12.57 9.66 13.78
C PRO A 247 12.48 8.94 12.44
N GLN A 248 13.31 7.91 12.26
CA GLN A 248 13.35 7.08 11.06
C GLN A 248 13.54 5.61 11.44
N LEU A 249 13.01 4.71 10.62
CA LEU A 249 13.33 3.28 10.67
C LEU A 249 13.35 2.69 9.26
N ALA A 250 13.94 1.51 9.12
CA ALA A 250 13.80 0.69 7.92
C ALA A 250 13.11 -0.63 8.26
N VAL A 251 12.23 -1.08 7.36
CA VAL A 251 11.66 -2.43 7.38
C VAL A 251 12.30 -3.22 6.25
N ARG A 252 12.94 -4.35 6.55
CA ARG A 252 13.52 -5.26 5.57
C ARG A 252 12.65 -6.49 5.40
N PHE A 253 12.37 -6.86 4.16
CA PHE A 253 11.73 -8.12 3.80
C PHE A 253 12.40 -8.70 2.54
N ALA A 254 12.05 -9.95 2.20
CA ALA A 254 12.56 -10.61 1.01
C ALA A 254 12.24 -9.80 -0.25
N ARG A 255 13.14 -9.85 -1.24
CA ARG A 255 12.96 -9.12 -2.50
C ARG A 255 11.61 -9.44 -3.13
N THR A 256 10.90 -8.39 -3.54
CA THR A 256 9.53 -8.51 -4.08
C THR A 256 9.32 -7.58 -5.26
N VAL A 257 8.50 -8.05 -6.21
CA VAL A 257 8.00 -7.24 -7.33
C VAL A 257 6.58 -6.72 -7.06
N LYS A 258 6.00 -7.09 -5.91
CA LYS A 258 4.69 -6.61 -5.50
C LYS A 258 4.81 -5.17 -4.98
N PRO A 259 3.85 -4.30 -5.29
CA PRO A 259 3.81 -2.95 -4.72
C PRO A 259 3.71 -3.03 -3.20
N ILE A 260 4.39 -2.10 -2.52
CA ILE A 260 4.34 -1.96 -1.07
C ILE A 260 3.54 -0.71 -0.74
N VAL A 261 2.50 -0.89 0.07
CA VAL A 261 1.59 0.18 0.48
C VAL A 261 1.67 0.34 1.99
N VAL A 262 1.97 1.56 2.42
CA VAL A 262 1.93 1.94 3.82
C VAL A 262 0.49 2.29 4.20
N LEU A 263 -0.07 1.57 5.17
CA LEU A 263 -1.37 1.82 5.77
C LEU A 263 -1.22 2.71 7.00
N ASN A 264 -2.22 3.56 7.25
CA ASN A 264 -2.19 4.64 8.24
C ASN A 264 -0.99 5.60 8.04
N PRO A 265 -0.75 6.07 6.81
CA PRO A 265 0.38 6.94 6.50
C PRO A 265 0.39 8.27 7.25
N GLU A 266 -0.79 8.79 7.56
CA GLU A 266 -1.01 10.03 8.32
C GLU A 266 -0.35 10.00 9.70
N ALA A 267 -0.13 8.82 10.28
CA ALA A 267 0.60 8.68 11.54
C ALA A 267 2.06 9.18 11.43
N LEU A 268 2.67 9.15 10.25
CA LEU A 268 4.04 9.64 10.06
C LEU A 268 4.12 11.18 10.06
N SER A 269 3.04 11.87 9.68
CA SER A 269 3.00 13.34 9.64
C SER A 269 2.27 13.97 10.84
N ALA A 270 1.84 13.15 11.81
CA ALA A 270 1.08 13.56 12.99
C ALA A 270 1.90 14.25 14.10
#